data_AF-A0A9E3N8N8-F1
#
_entry.id   AF-A0A9E3N8N8-F1
#
_cell.length_a   1.000
_cell.length_b   1.000
_cell.length_c   1.000
_cell.angle_alpha   90.00
_cell.angle_beta   90.00
_cell.angle_gamma   90.00
#
_symmetry.space_group_name_H-M   'P 1'
#
loop_
_entity.id
_entity.type
_entity.pdbx_description
1 polymer ?
#
loop_
_entity_poly.entity_id
_entity_poly.type
_entity_poly.pdbx_seq_one_letter_code
_entity_poly.pdbx_strand_id
1 'polypeptide(L)'
;MSDTPNPGPDYSILPSWVRGPQDFVGGIALMAIAVFAFWASRDLQGMHGFSFGAGTAPRMFAGLLLGLGFAVMVVGVVSEGTHLAAYAWRGPLFVSLSILSFAITIRPLGLVISAFASFVISALGTPETRWK
;
A
#
# COMPACT_ATOMS: atom_id res chain seq x y z
N MET A 1 40.39 -9.87 -25.94
CA MET A 1 39.09 -9.60 -26.59
C MET A 1 38.06 -9.61 -25.47
N SER A 2 37.66 -8.42 -25.03
CA SER A 2 36.81 -8.17 -23.86
C SER A 2 35.39 -7.88 -24.32
N ASP A 3 34.60 -8.94 -24.46
CA ASP A 3 33.16 -8.81 -24.74
C ASP A 3 32.41 -8.81 -23.41
N THR A 4 32.45 -7.68 -22.71
CA THR A 4 31.46 -7.39 -21.66
C THR A 4 30.20 -6.86 -22.36
N PRO A 5 29.03 -7.50 -22.20
CA PRO A 5 27.79 -7.00 -22.76
C PRO A 5 27.53 -5.58 -22.27
N ASN A 6 27.43 -4.64 -23.20
CA ASN A 6 27.01 -3.27 -22.96
C ASN A 6 25.63 -3.29 -22.28
N PRO A 7 25.45 -2.77 -21.04
CA PRO A 7 24.12 -2.61 -20.48
C PRO A 7 23.37 -1.64 -21.40
N GLY A 8 22.18 -2.03 -21.86
CA GLY A 8 21.34 -1.16 -22.66
C GLY A 8 21.02 0.15 -21.91
N PRO A 9 20.55 1.19 -22.62
CA PRO A 9 20.29 2.49 -22.01
C PRO A 9 19.33 2.32 -20.82
N ASP A 10 19.80 2.66 -19.63
CA ASP A 10 18.97 2.74 -18.43
C ASP A 10 17.98 3.89 -18.61
N TYR A 11 16.81 3.59 -19.17
CA TYR A 11 15.68 4.52 -19.19
C TYR A 11 15.10 4.62 -17.77
N SER A 12 15.84 5.27 -16.88
CA SER A 12 15.34 5.69 -15.58
C SER A 12 14.36 6.85 -15.80
N ILE A 13 13.06 6.54 -15.70
CA ILE A 13 11.96 7.52 -15.69
C ILE A 13 12.03 8.51 -14.52
N LEU A 14 12.92 8.28 -13.55
CA LEU A 14 13.11 9.12 -12.38
C LEU A 14 14.40 9.97 -12.51
N PRO A 15 14.41 11.19 -11.97
CA PRO A 15 15.58 12.07 -12.04
C PRO A 15 16.83 11.41 -11.45
N SER A 16 18.01 11.76 -11.96
CA SER A 16 19.31 11.21 -11.54
C SER A 16 19.66 11.44 -10.05
N TRP A 17 18.93 12.29 -9.33
CA TRP A 17 19.08 12.48 -7.89
C TRP A 17 18.35 11.44 -7.04
N VAL A 18 17.43 10.65 -7.62
CA VAL A 18 16.72 9.58 -6.90
C VAL A 18 17.53 8.29 -7.01
N ARG A 19 18.25 7.95 -5.94
CA ARG A 19 19.14 6.78 -5.88
C ARG A 19 18.41 5.48 -5.51
N GLY A 20 17.29 5.59 -4.80
CA GLY A 20 16.43 4.49 -4.37
C GLY A 20 14.98 4.73 -4.83
N PRO A 21 14.63 4.35 -6.06
CA PRO A 21 13.33 4.68 -6.65
C PRO A 21 12.16 4.02 -5.92
N GLN A 22 12.35 2.82 -5.36
CA GLN A 22 11.32 2.12 -4.59
C GLN A 22 10.94 2.86 -3.31
N ASP A 23 11.93 3.29 -2.52
CA ASP A 23 11.70 4.00 -1.26
C ASP A 23 11.14 5.40 -1.52
N PHE A 24 11.60 6.06 -2.59
CA PHE A 24 11.07 7.36 -3.00
C PHE A 24 9.57 7.28 -3.33
N VAL A 25 9.18 6.36 -4.21
CA VAL A 25 7.78 6.16 -4.61
C VAL A 25 6.95 5.62 -3.45
N GLY A 26 7.49 4.71 -2.64
CA GLY A 26 6.85 4.19 -1.44
C GLY A 26 6.56 5.29 -0.43
N GLY A 27 7.53 6.17 -0.16
CA GLY A 27 7.36 7.33 0.71
C GLY A 27 6.27 8.28 0.22
N ILE A 28 6.26 8.61 -1.08
CA ILE A 28 5.19 9.41 -1.70
C ILE A 28 3.82 8.75 -1.54
N ALA A 29 3.71 7.45 -1.77
CA ALA A 29 2.46 6.72 -1.62
C ALA A 29 1.95 6.74 -0.17
N LEU A 30 2.83 6.55 0.81
CA LEU A 30 2.49 6.65 2.23
C LEU A 30 2.02 8.06 2.60
N MET A 31 2.69 9.10 2.10
CA MET A 31 2.27 10.49 2.29
C MET A 31 0.90 10.77 1.66
N ALA A 32 0.61 10.24 0.47
CA ALA A 32 -0.69 10.39 -0.17
C ALA A 32 -1.82 9.76 0.66
N ILE A 33 -1.59 8.56 1.22
CA ILE A 33 -2.54 7.91 2.14
C ILE A 33 -2.75 8.74 3.40
N ALA A 34 -1.68 9.31 3.97
CA ALA A 34 -1.77 10.16 5.14
C ALA A 34 -2.60 11.44 4.88
N VAL A 35 -2.37 12.11 3.74
CA VAL A 35 -3.15 13.28 3.32
C VAL A 35 -4.63 12.91 3.11
N PHE A 36 -4.89 11.76 2.48
CA PHE A 36 -6.25 11.24 2.34
C PHE A 36 -6.91 10.98 3.70
N ALA A 37 -6.20 10.37 4.65
CA ALA A 37 -6.71 10.13 6.00
C ALA A 37 -7.01 11.45 6.74
N PHE A 38 -6.17 12.48 6.57
CA PHE A 38 -6.47 13.81 7.10
C PHE A 38 -7.71 14.42 6.48
N TRP A 39 -7.91 14.27 5.18
CA TRP A 39 -9.12 14.75 4.48
C TRP A 39 -10.37 13.98 4.92
N ALA A 40 -10.32 12.65 4.95
CA ALA A 40 -11.43 11.79 5.35
C ALA A 40 -11.82 11.97 6.83
N SER A 41 -10.90 12.42 7.68
CA SER A 41 -11.15 12.64 9.10
C SER A 41 -11.49 14.09 9.49
N ARG A 42 -11.70 15.01 8.55
CA ARG A 42 -11.93 16.43 8.84
C ARG A 42 -13.20 16.67 9.66
N ASP A 43 -14.28 15.95 9.37
CA ASP A 43 -15.58 16.15 10.01
C ASP A 43 -15.70 15.47 11.39
N LEU A 44 -14.68 14.72 11.82
CA LEU A 44 -14.69 14.11 13.15
C LEU A 44 -14.27 15.09 14.24
N GLN A 45 -14.94 15.02 15.39
CA GLN A 45 -14.60 15.85 16.55
C GLN A 45 -13.17 15.57 17.03
N GLY A 46 -12.43 16.66 17.27
CA GLY A 46 -11.08 16.62 17.82
C GLY A 46 -11.08 16.42 19.33
N MET A 47 -9.91 16.59 19.94
CA MET A 47 -9.74 16.48 21.39
C MET A 47 -10.48 17.62 22.11
N HIS A 48 -11.30 17.29 23.11
CA HIS A 48 -11.98 18.26 23.97
C HIS A 48 -11.48 18.09 25.41
N GLY A 49 -10.65 19.02 25.87
CA GLY A 49 -9.96 18.90 27.16
C GLY A 49 -9.06 17.66 27.19
N PHE A 50 -9.27 16.77 28.17
CA PHE A 50 -8.57 15.49 28.30
C PHE A 50 -9.30 14.31 27.62
N SER A 51 -10.44 14.54 26.97
CA SER A 51 -11.18 13.50 26.27
C SER A 51 -10.79 13.43 24.79
N PHE A 52 -10.40 12.24 24.35
CA PHE A 52 -10.11 11.96 22.95
C PHE A 52 -11.42 11.88 22.16
N GLY A 53 -11.67 12.87 21.31
CA GLY A 53 -12.73 12.79 20.30
C GLY A 53 -12.39 11.76 19.22
N ALA A 54 -13.42 11.28 18.50
CA ALA A 54 -13.29 10.22 17.50
C ALA A 54 -12.28 10.53 16.36
N GLY A 55 -11.99 11.81 16.10
CA GLY A 55 -11.02 12.25 15.09
C GLY A 55 -9.58 12.30 15.58
N THR A 56 -9.32 12.20 16.88
CA THR A 56 -7.98 12.42 17.45
C THR A 56 -7.01 11.31 17.05
N ALA A 57 -7.42 10.04 17.22
CA ALA A 57 -6.58 8.89 16.85
C ALA A 57 -6.31 8.84 15.34
N PRO A 58 -7.31 8.93 14.44
CA PRO A 58 -7.06 8.98 12.99
C PRO A 58 -6.06 10.06 12.58
N ARG A 59 -6.17 11.27 13.15
CA ARG A 59 -5.26 12.38 12.83
C ARG A 59 -3.85 12.19 13.38
N MET A 60 -3.70 11.63 14.58
CA MET A 60 -2.36 11.30 15.11
C MET A 60 -1.66 10.27 14.24
N PHE A 61 -2.34 9.18 13.88
CA PHE A 61 -1.78 8.16 13.00
C PHE A 61 -1.50 8.72 11.60
N ALA A 62 -2.36 9.56 11.04
CA ALA A 62 -2.11 10.24 9.78
C ALA A 62 -0.85 11.12 9.86
N GLY A 63 -0.63 11.84 10.96
CA GLY A 63 0.58 12.65 11.18
C GLY A 63 1.85 11.81 11.26
N LEU A 64 1.81 10.72 12.02
CA LEU A 64 2.92 9.76 12.10
C LEU A 64 3.22 9.13 10.74
N LEU A 65 2.18 8.73 10.00
CA LEU A 65 2.31 8.14 8.67
C LEU A 65 2.91 9.14 7.67
N LEU A 66 2.49 10.41 7.73
CA LEU A 66 3.05 11.47 6.90
C LEU A 66 4.54 11.68 7.19
N GLY A 67 4.92 11.76 8.47
CA GLY A 67 6.31 11.93 8.88
C GLY A 67 7.20 10.73 8.49
N LEU A 68 6.71 9.51 8.72
CA LEU A 68 7.42 8.29 8.31
C LEU A 68 7.52 8.18 6.79
N GLY A 69 6.45 8.46 6.04
CA GLY A 69 6.47 8.47 4.58
C GLY A 69 7.47 9.48 4.02
N PHE A 70 7.55 10.67 4.61
CA PHE A 70 8.57 11.66 4.27
C PHE A 70 9.99 11.17 4.59
N ALA A 71 10.22 10.54 5.74
CA ALA A 71 11.52 9.98 6.09
C ALA A 71 11.96 8.89 5.08
N VAL A 72 11.04 7.99 4.68
CA VAL A 72 11.29 6.96 3.67
C VAL A 72 11.59 7.59 2.30
N MET A 73 10.86 8.64 1.92
CA MET A 73 11.12 9.38 0.68
C MET A 73 12.54 9.98 0.68
N VAL A 74 12.98 10.57 1.80
CA VAL A 74 14.34 11.13 1.95
C VAL A 74 15.40 10.02 1.85
N VAL A 75 15.16 8.86 2.47
CA VAL A 75 16.02 7.68 2.32
C VAL A 75 16.16 7.29 0.85
N GLY A 76 15.07 7.27 0.07
CA GLY A 76 15.12 7.00 -1.36
C GLY A 76 15.89 8.02 -2.21
N VAL A 77 16.17 9.22 -1.68
CA VAL A 77 17.03 10.22 -2.35
C VAL A 77 18.49 10.03 -1.95
N VAL A 78 18.77 9.75 -0.68
CA VAL A 78 20.14 9.72 -0.13
C VAL A 78 20.81 8.35 -0.29
N SER A 79 20.04 7.28 -0.16
CA SER A 79 20.50 5.89 -0.20
C SER A 79 20.28 5.27 -1.59
N GLU A 80 21.27 4.52 -2.07
CA GLU A 80 21.11 3.64 -3.23
C GLU A 80 20.16 2.51 -2.88
N GLY A 81 19.08 2.38 -3.66
CA GLY A 81 18.00 1.46 -3.37
C GLY A 81 17.66 0.58 -4.58
N THR A 82 16.90 -0.47 -4.32
CA THR A 82 16.48 -1.40 -5.36
C THR A 82 15.58 -0.72 -6.39
N HIS A 83 15.66 -1.21 -7.63
CA HIS A 83 14.70 -0.84 -8.67
C HIS A 83 13.28 -1.22 -8.23
N LEU A 84 12.27 -0.48 -8.72
CA LEU A 84 10.87 -0.77 -8.44
C LEU A 84 10.55 -2.24 -8.76
N ALA A 85 10.19 -3.00 -7.73
CA ALA A 85 9.71 -4.36 -7.92
C ALA A 85 8.42 -4.37 -8.74
N ALA A 86 8.27 -5.36 -9.63
CA ALA A 86 7.03 -5.54 -10.37
C ALA A 86 5.86 -5.80 -9.42
N TYR A 87 4.86 -4.93 -9.46
CA TYR A 87 3.71 -5.03 -8.56
C TYR A 87 2.82 -6.23 -8.91
N ALA A 88 2.65 -7.16 -7.96
CA ALA A 88 1.83 -8.34 -8.14
C ALA A 88 0.34 -8.05 -7.90
N TRP A 89 -0.36 -7.53 -8.92
CA TRP A 89 -1.77 -7.09 -8.81
C TRP A 89 -2.77 -8.21 -8.42
N ARG A 90 -2.42 -9.48 -8.65
CA ARG A 90 -3.31 -10.63 -8.35
C ARG A 90 -3.71 -10.69 -6.88
N GLY A 91 -2.77 -10.56 -5.96
CA GLY A 91 -3.05 -10.65 -4.52
C GLY A 91 -4.11 -9.64 -4.06
N PRO A 92 -3.87 -8.32 -4.24
CA PRO A 92 -4.83 -7.28 -3.88
C PRO A 92 -6.22 -7.45 -4.52
N LEU A 93 -6.27 -7.90 -5.78
CA LEU A 93 -7.53 -8.14 -6.48
C LEU A 93 -8.36 -9.24 -5.81
N PHE A 94 -7.77 -10.41 -5.56
CA PHE A 94 -8.48 -11.54 -4.94
C PHE A 94 -8.86 -11.26 -3.48
N VAL A 95 -8.04 -10.52 -2.73
CA VAL A 95 -8.39 -10.05 -1.38
C VAL A 95 -9.60 -9.11 -1.43
N SER A 96 -9.61 -8.16 -2.37
CA SER A 96 -10.75 -7.24 -2.53
C SER A 96 -12.03 -8.00 -2.92
N LEU A 97 -11.92 -8.98 -3.82
CA LEU A 97 -13.04 -9.82 -4.26
C LEU A 97 -13.57 -10.70 -3.12
N SER A 98 -12.68 -11.21 -2.27
CA SER A 98 -13.03 -11.94 -1.04
C SER A 98 -13.85 -11.07 -0.08
N ILE A 99 -13.42 -9.83 0.17
CA ILE A 99 -14.15 -8.88 1.03
C ILE A 99 -15.54 -8.57 0.46
N LEU A 100 -15.64 -8.33 -0.85
CA LEU A 100 -16.92 -8.07 -1.51
C LEU A 100 -17.85 -9.28 -1.44
N SER A 101 -17.32 -10.49 -1.68
CA SER A 101 -18.06 -11.74 -1.54
C SER A 101 -18.60 -11.91 -0.13
N PHE A 102 -17.76 -11.70 0.90
CA PHE A 102 -18.16 -11.75 2.30
C PHE A 102 -19.30 -10.78 2.61
N ALA A 103 -19.14 -9.51 2.20
CA ALA A 103 -20.11 -8.46 2.48
C ALA A 103 -21.50 -8.77 1.87
N ILE A 104 -21.54 -9.40 0.70
CA ILE A 104 -22.78 -9.78 0.01
C ILE A 104 -23.39 -11.05 0.64
N THR A 105 -22.57 -12.03 1.01
CA THR A 105 -23.06 -13.36 1.44
C THR A 105 -23.33 -13.50 2.93
N ILE A 106 -22.78 -12.63 3.79
CA ILE A 106 -22.93 -12.77 5.25
C ILE A 106 -24.39 -12.73 5.73
N ARG A 107 -25.23 -11.87 5.14
CA ARG A 107 -26.65 -11.75 5.51
C ARG A 107 -27.49 -12.96 5.06
N PRO A 108 -27.42 -13.41 3.78
CA PRO A 108 -28.25 -14.53 3.34
C PRO A 108 -27.72 -15.92 3.72
N LEU A 109 -26.40 -16.13 3.83
CA LEU A 109 -25.79 -17.46 3.98
C LEU A 109 -25.19 -17.71 5.38
N GLY A 110 -25.12 -16.68 6.23
CA GLY A 110 -24.52 -16.77 7.55
C GLY A 110 -22.99 -16.76 7.55
N LEU A 111 -22.40 -16.74 8.76
CA LEU A 111 -20.96 -16.53 8.95
C LEU A 111 -20.09 -17.68 8.43
N VAL A 112 -20.49 -18.93 8.66
CA VAL A 112 -19.64 -20.09 8.33
C VAL A 112 -19.44 -20.19 6.81
N ILE A 113 -20.52 -20.07 6.03
CA ILE A 113 -20.48 -20.20 4.56
C ILE A 113 -19.77 -18.99 3.94
N SER A 114 -20.10 -17.78 4.39
CA SER A 114 -19.45 -16.56 3.87
C SER A 114 -17.96 -16.52 4.17
N ALA A 115 -17.53 -16.91 5.38
CA ALA A 115 -16.12 -16.98 5.73
C ALA A 115 -15.37 -18.02 4.88
N PHE A 116 -15.96 -19.20 4.68
CA PHE A 116 -15.36 -20.24 3.84
C PHE A 116 -15.22 -19.79 2.37
N ALA A 117 -16.27 -19.20 1.78
CA ALA A 117 -16.21 -18.66 0.42
C ALA A 117 -15.12 -17.59 0.28
N SER A 118 -15.03 -16.69 1.27
CA SER A 118 -14.02 -15.62 1.31
C SER A 118 -12.60 -16.19 1.39
N PHE A 119 -12.39 -17.23 2.20
CA PHE A 119 -11.11 -17.92 2.30
C PHE A 119 -10.71 -18.54 0.96
N VAL A 120 -11.62 -19.27 0.30
CA VAL A 120 -11.36 -19.89 -1.01
C VAL A 120 -11.00 -18.83 -2.05
N ILE A 121 -11.76 -17.72 -2.12
CA ILE A 121 -11.49 -16.62 -3.05
C ILE A 121 -10.10 -16.02 -2.79
N SER A 122 -9.75 -15.78 -1.53
CA SER A 122 -8.42 -15.23 -1.18
C SER A 122 -7.30 -16.21 -1.53
N ALA A 123 -7.50 -17.51 -1.30
CA ALA A 123 -6.51 -18.54 -1.60
C ALA A 123 -6.17 -18.62 -3.10
N LEU A 124 -7.13 -18.35 -3.98
CA LEU A 124 -6.92 -18.28 -5.43
C LEU A 124 -6.00 -17.12 -5.86
N GLY A 125 -5.82 -16.12 -5.01
CA GLY A 125 -4.88 -15.01 -5.22
C GLY A 125 -3.41 -15.38 -5.12
N THR A 126 -3.11 -16.57 -4.56
CA THR A 126 -1.74 -17.05 -4.39
C THR A 126 -1.05 -17.22 -5.75
N PRO A 127 0.21 -16.78 -5.92
CA PRO A 127 0.93 -16.93 -7.18
C PRO A 127 1.10 -18.40 -7.62
N GLU A 128 1.04 -19.36 -6.70
CA GLU A 128 1.15 -20.81 -6.99
C GLU A 128 -0.02 -21.38 -7.84
N THR A 129 -1.15 -20.68 -7.95
CA THR A 129 -2.29 -21.10 -8.80
C THR A 129 -2.14 -20.67 -10.27
N ARG A 130 -0.92 -20.40 -10.75
CA ARG A 130 -0.69 -20.10 -12.17
C ARG A 130 -1.14 -21.30 -13.01
N TRP A 131 -2.29 -21.20 -13.66
CA TRP A 131 -2.54 -22.02 -14.84
C TRP A 131 -1.55 -21.56 -15.91
N LYS A 132 -0.63 -22.46 -16.27
CA LYS A 132 0.30 -22.30 -17.40
C LYS A 132 -0.45 -22.47 -18.71
#